data_AF-T0PV17-F1
#
_entry.id   AF-T0PV17-F1
#
_cell.length_a   1.000
_cell.length_b   1.000
_cell.length_c   1.000
_cell.angle_alpha   90.00
_cell.angle_beta   90.00
_cell.angle_gamma   90.00
#
_symmetry.space_group_name_H-M   'P 1'
#
loop_
_entity.id
_entity.type
_entity.pdbx_description
1 polymer ?
#
loop_
_entity_poly.entity_id
_entity_poly.type
_entity_poly.pdbx_seq_one_letter_code
_entity_poly.pdbx_strand_id
1 'polypeptide(L)'
;MVPLAPNGPTSYVVQVKPPRARVAKLLRHFDMLLGLVVILLVAIDSVTNNWAINDYIGDAYAFLTPLATVSHASDLTAQYSFPVASGLDDVSKIGFWMINHTVHAMVTKSPDVYFISVGSFPLSASIDQCKMLVATYPFDMVASSTAYLGVASNAVTYYKGSALSHLFTTEMRANASMQDDVLQSLGYAPGRTGTDMRLTTGVSVANHSRLQSTRIGFFKLFPKSFCTGCSPVPELGFGHCRATMVYDDAAKTLELVSSVNDVGSVYKVGLLLPQSAFSSASHYVKAVAILFAVGGYLASRRTVQWADFESLKLDSIFSKILRTISPKYFPYPSLALRFDMFCYNSDIFVFFFAIGVLLDMSNCLYFLRVMNLYNADAPSFRYLVQTYALTMRFLWINCAVLKVLKLIWNLVSTSSYNGESMIMRYLNLTSVTSLYASALMLVYVPPYIEYTNSVTHDLNQKTQPLDEIHVVAFESFYLRAVPAVLVLFAINLVVILAADHLLYYKSWQLVVKNSLARQAIFNSSSILCDYLSGIEPDLSAGSKGSMLICKARRLSTLQWFFMNHVTCFGLPEKELRAKKKMLQTSSVTTTTTDDLTSVKCMVVQDNDRNVHLLDAQLADITPLVYNIKILKDTTVVLH
;
A
#
# COMPACT_ATOMS: atom_id res chain seq x y z
N MET A 1 -28.15 27.36 30.20
CA MET A 1 -26.80 27.58 29.66
C MET A 1 -26.31 26.26 29.07
N VAL A 2 -26.32 26.16 27.74
CA VAL A 2 -25.89 25.00 26.94
C VAL A 2 -24.77 25.50 26.04
N PRO A 3 -23.65 24.78 25.88
CA PRO A 3 -22.52 25.28 25.11
C PRO A 3 -22.88 25.28 23.61
N LEU A 4 -22.81 26.45 22.98
CA LEU A 4 -22.89 26.60 21.54
C LEU A 4 -21.67 25.93 20.89
N ALA A 5 -21.91 24.83 20.19
CA ALA A 5 -20.95 24.26 19.25
C ALA A 5 -20.78 25.21 18.04
N PRO A 6 -19.55 25.53 17.60
CA PRO A 6 -19.34 26.37 16.43
C PRO A 6 -19.68 25.60 15.16
N ASN A 7 -20.79 26.00 14.51
CA ASN A 7 -21.15 25.52 13.18
C ASN A 7 -20.18 26.10 12.14
N GLY A 8 -19.57 25.21 11.34
CA GLY A 8 -18.96 25.53 10.05
C GLY A 8 -20.01 26.03 9.04
N PRO A 9 -19.58 26.48 7.85
CA PRO A 9 -20.07 27.70 7.20
C PRO A 9 -21.55 27.66 6.84
N THR A 10 -22.32 28.58 7.43
CA THR A 10 -23.60 29.12 6.93
C THR A 10 -23.27 30.32 6.05
N SER A 11 -23.35 30.23 4.72
CA SER A 11 -24.54 30.41 3.88
C SER A 11 -25.16 31.81 3.96
N TYR A 12 -24.82 32.66 2.98
CA TYR A 12 -25.72 33.67 2.43
C TYR A 12 -25.65 33.59 0.88
N VAL A 13 -26.71 32.99 0.30
CA VAL A 13 -27.43 33.21 -0.99
C VAL A 13 -26.68 33.98 -2.11
N VAL A 14 -26.47 33.52 -3.36
CA VAL A 14 -27.43 33.12 -4.44
C VAL A 14 -26.80 32.16 -5.48
N GLN A 15 -27.66 31.28 -6.00
CA GLN A 15 -27.51 30.08 -6.84
C GLN A 15 -26.56 30.10 -8.07
N VAL A 16 -25.60 29.17 -8.05
CA VAL A 16 -25.37 28.25 -9.18
C VAL A 16 -25.97 26.91 -8.77
N LYS A 17 -26.97 26.38 -9.50
CA LYS A 17 -27.67 25.12 -9.14
C LYS A 17 -26.68 24.01 -8.77
N PRO A 18 -26.49 23.69 -7.48
CA PRO A 18 -25.81 22.47 -7.09
C PRO A 18 -26.83 21.32 -7.23
N PRO A 19 -26.39 20.05 -7.18
CA PRO A 19 -27.32 18.98 -6.88
C PRO A 19 -28.12 19.36 -5.62
N ARG A 20 -29.46 19.17 -5.62
CA ARG A 20 -30.40 19.59 -4.55
C ARG A 20 -29.70 19.57 -3.18
N ALA A 21 -29.78 20.62 -2.36
CA ALA A 21 -29.00 20.76 -1.11
C ALA A 21 -28.94 19.51 -0.20
N ARG A 22 -29.97 18.65 -0.24
CA ARG A 22 -29.98 17.32 0.39
C ARG A 22 -28.92 16.36 -0.16
N VAL A 23 -28.72 16.31 -1.48
CA VAL A 23 -27.70 15.50 -2.16
C VAL A 23 -26.30 15.97 -1.79
N ALA A 24 -26.03 17.28 -1.78
CA ALA A 24 -24.74 17.80 -1.33
C ALA A 24 -24.45 17.45 0.14
N LYS A 25 -25.48 17.48 1.01
CA LYS A 25 -25.35 17.04 2.40
C LYS A 25 -25.10 15.53 2.50
N LEU A 26 -25.82 14.71 1.73
CA LEU A 26 -25.61 13.26 1.65
C LEU A 26 -24.20 12.89 1.20
N LEU A 27 -23.70 13.51 0.12
CA LEU A 27 -22.35 13.31 -0.38
C LEU A 27 -21.30 13.63 0.69
N ARG A 28 -21.43 14.74 1.42
CA ARG A 28 -20.52 15.06 2.53
C ARG A 28 -20.51 14.02 3.65
N HIS A 29 -21.66 13.43 3.99
CA HIS A 29 -21.72 12.36 5.00
C HIS A 29 -21.06 11.09 4.48
N PHE A 30 -21.29 10.77 3.20
CA PHE A 30 -20.64 9.65 2.54
C PHE A 30 -19.11 9.80 2.52
N ASP A 31 -18.59 10.99 2.17
CA ASP A 31 -17.15 11.28 2.17
C ASP A 31 -16.52 11.17 3.56
N MET A 32 -17.26 11.57 4.59
CA MET A 32 -16.83 11.43 5.97
C MET A 32 -16.76 9.96 6.40
N LEU A 33 -17.79 9.18 6.05
CA LEU A 33 -17.84 7.75 6.37
C LEU A 33 -16.73 7.00 5.65
N LEU A 34 -16.49 7.29 4.37
CA LEU A 34 -15.42 6.68 3.60
C LEU A 34 -14.04 7.06 4.15
N GLY A 35 -13.85 8.33 4.54
CA GLY A 35 -12.63 8.77 5.22
C GLY A 35 -12.38 8.04 6.54
N LEU A 36 -13.42 7.83 7.36
CA LEU A 36 -13.31 7.05 8.61
C LEU A 36 -12.93 5.59 8.34
N VAL A 37 -13.52 4.97 7.32
CA VAL A 37 -13.16 3.60 6.91
C VAL A 37 -11.69 3.52 6.52
N VAL A 38 -11.18 4.47 5.73
CA VAL A 38 -9.77 4.47 5.32
C VAL A 38 -8.83 4.70 6.52
N ILE A 39 -9.18 5.58 7.45
CA ILE A 39 -8.41 5.78 8.68
C ILE A 39 -8.38 4.48 9.50
N LEU A 40 -9.51 3.79 9.63
CA LEU A 40 -9.60 2.50 10.32
C LEU A 40 -8.70 1.45 9.64
N LEU A 41 -8.71 1.37 8.30
CA LEU A 41 -7.86 0.45 7.55
C LEU A 41 -6.37 0.77 7.75
N VAL A 42 -5.97 2.04 7.74
CA VAL A 42 -4.58 2.46 8.03
C VAL A 42 -4.19 2.12 9.47
N ALA A 43 -5.11 2.25 10.43
CA ALA A 43 -4.87 1.86 11.81
C ALA A 43 -4.69 0.34 11.97
N ILE A 44 -5.54 -0.46 11.33
CA ILE A 44 -5.41 -1.93 11.28
C ILE A 44 -4.07 -2.30 10.63
N ASP A 45 -3.68 -1.63 9.56
CA ASP A 45 -2.40 -1.87 8.89
C ASP A 45 -1.20 -1.56 9.79
N SER A 46 -1.27 -0.46 10.54
CA SER A 46 -0.17 -0.03 11.43
C SER A 46 0.00 -0.92 12.66
N VAL A 47 -1.06 -1.61 13.09
CA VAL A 47 -1.08 -2.43 14.32
C VAL A 47 -1.08 -3.92 14.00
N THR A 48 -2.10 -4.42 13.30
CA THR A 48 -2.29 -5.85 13.03
C THR A 48 -1.35 -6.37 11.95
N ASN A 49 -1.03 -5.54 10.95
CA ASN A 49 -0.11 -5.89 9.87
C ASN A 49 1.32 -5.35 10.12
N ASN A 50 1.66 -5.18 11.39
CA ASN A 50 3.03 -4.93 11.82
C ASN A 50 3.69 -6.25 12.15
N TRP A 51 4.75 -6.59 11.41
CA TRP A 51 5.41 -7.89 11.51
C TRP A 51 6.04 -8.13 12.89
N ALA A 52 6.62 -7.11 13.51
CA ALA A 52 7.17 -7.21 14.86
C ALA A 52 6.09 -7.44 15.93
N ILE A 53 4.92 -6.83 15.79
CA ILE A 53 3.80 -7.04 16.71
C ILE A 53 3.22 -8.45 16.52
N ASN A 54 3.08 -8.90 15.28
CA ASN A 54 2.57 -10.23 14.97
C ASN A 54 3.55 -11.33 15.42
N ASP A 55 4.86 -11.13 15.26
CA ASP A 55 5.89 -12.01 15.80
C ASP A 55 5.78 -12.15 17.33
N TYR A 56 5.58 -11.04 18.04
CA TYR A 56 5.50 -11.05 19.50
C TYR A 56 4.20 -11.63 20.07
N ILE A 57 3.04 -11.28 19.49
CA ILE A 57 1.71 -11.63 20.03
C ILE A 57 1.09 -12.84 19.30
N GLY A 58 1.60 -13.21 18.14
CA GLY A 58 1.06 -14.25 17.28
C GLY A 58 1.33 -15.67 17.77
N ASP A 59 0.46 -16.60 17.35
CA ASP A 59 0.55 -18.04 17.68
C ASP A 59 1.49 -18.81 16.71
N ALA A 60 2.42 -18.12 16.05
CA ALA A 60 3.27 -18.73 15.02
C ALA A 60 4.33 -19.68 15.60
N TYR A 61 4.77 -19.45 16.85
CA TYR A 61 5.69 -20.34 17.54
C TYR A 61 5.13 -21.76 17.76
N ALA A 62 3.82 -21.97 17.65
CA ALA A 62 3.22 -23.31 17.70
C ALA A 62 3.73 -24.25 16.57
N PHE A 63 4.22 -23.70 15.45
CA PHE A 63 4.80 -24.50 14.36
C PHE A 63 6.18 -25.06 14.68
N LEU A 64 6.78 -24.71 15.83
CA LEU A 64 8.07 -25.26 16.28
C LEU A 64 7.95 -26.65 16.91
N THR A 65 6.76 -27.07 17.30
CA THR A 65 6.54 -28.34 18.01
C THR A 65 7.24 -29.55 17.37
N PRO A 66 7.18 -29.80 16.04
CA PRO A 66 7.83 -30.98 15.45
C PRO A 66 9.36 -30.88 15.40
N LEU A 67 9.94 -29.70 15.68
CA LEU A 67 11.37 -29.41 15.59
C LEU A 67 12.03 -29.14 16.94
N ALA A 68 11.26 -29.12 18.04
CA ALA A 68 11.73 -28.64 19.34
C ALA A 68 12.92 -29.43 19.92
N THR A 69 13.16 -30.64 19.43
CA THR A 69 14.17 -31.59 19.88
C THR A 69 15.35 -31.76 18.90
N VAL A 70 15.40 -30.99 17.81
CA VAL A 70 16.49 -31.05 16.81
C VAL A 70 17.26 -29.75 16.74
N SER A 71 18.51 -29.79 16.25
CA SER A 71 19.28 -28.58 15.94
C SER A 71 19.34 -28.32 14.44
N HIS A 72 19.44 -29.38 13.65
CA HIS A 72 19.55 -29.34 12.19
C HIS A 72 18.54 -30.27 11.53
N ALA A 73 18.27 -30.06 10.23
CA ALA A 73 17.35 -30.90 9.49
C ALA A 73 17.82 -32.37 9.39
N SER A 74 19.14 -32.61 9.38
CA SER A 74 19.71 -33.96 9.40
C SER A 74 19.26 -34.77 10.62
N ASP A 75 19.01 -34.12 11.75
CA ASP A 75 18.66 -34.80 12.99
C ASP A 75 17.21 -35.34 12.96
N LEU A 76 16.40 -34.87 12.00
CA LEU A 76 15.02 -35.33 11.83
C LEU A 76 14.95 -36.79 11.38
N THR A 77 15.95 -37.31 10.68
CA THR A 77 15.97 -38.72 10.23
C THR A 77 16.12 -39.69 11.39
N ALA A 78 16.60 -39.23 12.56
CA ALA A 78 16.63 -40.02 13.79
C ALA A 78 15.30 -40.01 14.55
N GLN A 79 14.41 -39.05 14.28
CA GLN A 79 13.14 -38.87 14.99
C GLN A 79 11.92 -39.27 14.16
N TYR A 80 12.01 -39.19 12.84
CA TYR A 80 10.95 -39.50 11.90
C TYR A 80 11.41 -40.54 10.89
N SER A 81 10.53 -41.50 10.59
CA SER A 81 10.70 -42.43 9.48
C SER A 81 10.37 -41.72 8.17
N PHE A 82 11.33 -41.72 7.24
CA PHE A 82 11.16 -41.23 5.87
C PHE A 82 11.05 -42.40 4.89
N PRO A 83 10.24 -42.28 3.83
CA PRO A 83 10.11 -43.32 2.82
C PRO A 83 11.28 -43.25 1.82
N VAL A 84 11.52 -44.36 1.11
CA VAL A 84 12.52 -44.40 0.04
C VAL A 84 12.09 -43.48 -1.12
N ALA A 85 13.01 -42.69 -1.65
CA ALA A 85 12.79 -41.73 -2.74
C ALA A 85 11.88 -40.53 -2.39
N SER A 86 11.59 -40.28 -1.11
CA SER A 86 10.94 -39.03 -0.63
C SER A 86 11.40 -38.64 0.79
N GLY A 87 12.64 -38.98 1.12
CA GLY A 87 13.32 -38.56 2.34
C GLY A 87 14.10 -37.26 2.17
N LEU A 88 14.79 -36.84 3.23
CA LEU A 88 15.64 -35.65 3.22
C LEU A 88 16.91 -35.82 2.35
N ASP A 89 17.33 -37.05 2.11
CA ASP A 89 18.48 -37.35 1.24
C ASP A 89 18.10 -37.38 -0.25
N ASP A 90 16.80 -37.45 -0.56
CA ASP A 90 16.28 -37.55 -1.92
C ASP A 90 15.96 -36.18 -2.55
N VAL A 91 16.05 -35.10 -1.78
CA VAL A 91 15.86 -33.73 -2.30
C VAL A 91 17.15 -33.18 -2.90
N SER A 92 17.03 -32.17 -3.77
CA SER A 92 18.21 -31.47 -4.32
C SER A 92 19.06 -30.82 -3.22
N LYS A 93 20.33 -30.55 -3.51
CA LYS A 93 21.26 -29.93 -2.53
C LYS A 93 20.73 -28.60 -2.02
N ILE A 94 20.18 -27.78 -2.93
CA ILE A 94 19.57 -26.51 -2.57
C ILE A 94 18.28 -26.71 -1.76
N GLY A 95 17.50 -27.75 -2.06
CA GLY A 95 16.29 -28.09 -1.30
C GLY A 95 16.60 -28.49 0.13
N PHE A 96 17.60 -29.36 0.33
CA PHE A 96 18.09 -29.72 1.66
C PHE A 96 18.62 -28.49 2.42
N TRP A 97 19.43 -27.64 1.77
CA TRP A 97 19.92 -26.40 2.38
C TRP A 97 18.77 -25.49 2.83
N MET A 98 17.72 -25.34 2.01
CA MET A 98 16.54 -24.53 2.34
C MET A 98 15.78 -25.06 3.57
N ILE A 99 15.58 -26.38 3.66
CA ILE A 99 14.99 -26.99 4.87
C ILE A 99 15.91 -26.76 6.07
N ASN A 100 17.21 -27.07 5.95
CA ASN A 100 18.15 -26.95 7.05
C ASN A 100 18.27 -25.52 7.58
N HIS A 101 18.34 -24.53 6.68
CA HIS A 101 18.31 -23.12 7.04
C HIS A 101 17.02 -22.76 7.79
N THR A 102 15.87 -23.25 7.33
CA THR A 102 14.57 -23.01 7.97
C THR A 102 14.50 -23.64 9.37
N VAL A 103 14.85 -24.92 9.50
CA VAL A 103 14.85 -25.64 10.78
C VAL A 103 15.78 -24.96 11.77
N HIS A 104 17.00 -24.63 11.36
CA HIS A 104 17.96 -23.94 12.21
C HIS A 104 17.44 -22.56 12.67
N ALA A 105 16.92 -21.75 11.74
CA ALA A 105 16.36 -20.43 12.07
C ALA A 105 15.17 -20.53 13.04
N MET A 106 14.33 -21.56 12.87
CA MET A 106 13.21 -21.87 13.73
C MET A 106 13.65 -22.24 15.15
N VAL A 107 14.51 -23.25 15.29
CA VAL A 107 14.95 -23.78 16.60
C VAL A 107 15.74 -22.73 17.39
N THR A 108 16.63 -21.99 16.71
CA THR A 108 17.45 -20.94 17.35
C THR A 108 16.67 -19.66 17.63
N LYS A 109 15.43 -19.54 17.15
CA LYS A 109 14.62 -18.30 17.17
C LYS A 109 15.44 -17.12 16.63
N SER A 110 15.96 -17.29 15.42
CA SER A 110 16.87 -16.32 14.80
C SER A 110 16.24 -14.92 14.77
N PRO A 111 17.00 -13.84 15.12
CA PRO A 111 16.53 -12.46 15.02
C PRO A 111 16.43 -11.96 13.57
N ASP A 112 16.81 -12.78 12.58
CA ASP A 112 16.75 -12.43 11.16
C ASP A 112 15.42 -12.81 10.50
N VAL A 113 14.47 -13.38 11.25
CA VAL A 113 13.16 -13.79 10.74
C VAL A 113 12.04 -13.43 11.72
N TYR A 114 10.91 -12.99 11.17
CA TYR A 114 9.65 -12.84 11.89
C TYR A 114 8.81 -14.11 11.76
N PHE A 115 8.29 -14.61 12.88
CA PHE A 115 7.34 -15.72 12.98
C PHE A 115 5.92 -15.17 12.91
N ILE A 116 5.32 -15.24 11.72
CA ILE A 116 4.04 -14.59 11.46
C ILE A 116 2.90 -15.62 11.47
N SER A 117 1.86 -15.34 12.26
CA SER A 117 0.60 -16.07 12.19
C SER A 117 -0.28 -15.44 11.12
N VAL A 118 -0.60 -16.20 10.08
CA VAL A 118 -1.48 -15.72 8.99
C VAL A 118 -2.94 -15.88 9.40
N GLY A 119 -3.32 -17.07 9.85
CA GLY A 119 -4.70 -17.35 10.23
C GLY A 119 -5.02 -18.82 10.38
N SER A 120 -6.31 -19.09 10.56
CA SER A 120 -6.90 -20.42 10.66
C SER A 120 -8.03 -20.50 9.65
N PHE A 121 -7.93 -21.44 8.73
CA PHE A 121 -8.84 -21.60 7.60
C PHE A 121 -9.46 -22.99 7.63
N PRO A 122 -10.70 -23.17 7.17
CA PRO A 122 -11.25 -24.51 7.00
C PRO A 122 -10.52 -25.21 5.84
N LEU A 123 -10.09 -26.45 6.07
CA LEU A 123 -9.42 -27.26 5.07
C LEU A 123 -10.44 -27.67 3.99
N SER A 124 -10.15 -27.36 2.74
CA SER A 124 -10.97 -27.65 1.57
C SER A 124 -10.42 -28.84 0.77
N ALA A 125 -11.15 -29.30 -0.23
CA ALA A 125 -10.66 -30.29 -1.19
C ALA A 125 -9.88 -29.68 -2.37
N SER A 126 -9.88 -28.34 -2.52
CA SER A 126 -9.25 -27.65 -3.65
C SER A 126 -7.72 -27.59 -3.53
N ILE A 127 -7.19 -27.50 -2.30
CA ILE A 127 -5.75 -27.49 -2.03
C ILE A 127 -5.34 -28.78 -1.31
N ASP A 128 -4.69 -29.68 -2.02
CA ASP A 128 -4.23 -30.95 -1.46
C ASP A 128 -3.05 -30.78 -0.49
N GLN A 129 -3.28 -31.08 0.79
CA GLN A 129 -2.28 -31.02 1.86
C GLN A 129 -1.93 -32.40 2.41
N CYS A 130 -2.45 -33.50 1.84
CA CYS A 130 -2.37 -34.81 2.48
C CYS A 130 -1.80 -35.91 1.57
N LYS A 131 -1.98 -35.82 0.24
CA LYS A 131 -1.57 -36.88 -0.69
C LYS A 131 -0.07 -37.16 -0.71
N MET A 132 0.76 -36.17 -0.39
CA MET A 132 2.21 -36.36 -0.30
C MET A 132 2.63 -37.39 0.77
N LEU A 133 1.78 -37.66 1.77
CA LEU A 133 2.03 -38.66 2.81
C LEU A 133 1.83 -40.11 2.33
N VAL A 134 1.30 -40.32 1.12
CA VAL A 134 1.11 -41.65 0.54
C VAL A 134 2.47 -42.20 0.12
N ALA A 135 3.03 -43.09 0.95
CA ALA A 135 4.29 -43.77 0.72
C ALA A 135 4.43 -45.01 1.62
N THR A 136 5.49 -45.79 1.39
CA THR A 136 5.88 -46.91 2.24
C THR A 136 7.02 -46.49 3.17
N TYR A 137 6.80 -46.61 4.47
CA TYR A 137 7.70 -46.14 5.51
C TYR A 137 8.35 -47.33 6.25
N PRO A 138 9.63 -47.25 6.61
CA PRO A 138 10.24 -48.20 7.54
C PRO A 138 9.68 -47.99 8.95
N PHE A 139 9.14 -49.03 9.57
CA PHE A 139 8.56 -48.94 10.90
C PHE A 139 8.55 -50.29 11.62
N ASP A 140 9.12 -50.32 12.83
CA ASP A 140 9.10 -51.49 13.70
C ASP A 140 8.25 -51.24 14.94
N MET A 141 7.13 -51.96 15.06
CA MET A 141 6.24 -51.80 16.19
C MET A 141 6.79 -52.33 17.51
N VAL A 142 7.80 -53.20 17.48
CA VAL A 142 8.45 -53.68 18.70
C VAL A 142 9.18 -52.52 19.38
N ALA A 143 9.71 -51.59 18.60
CA ALA A 143 10.39 -50.41 19.12
C ALA A 143 9.41 -49.32 19.63
N SER A 144 8.29 -49.10 18.93
CA SER A 144 7.27 -48.12 19.32
C SER A 144 5.91 -48.45 18.68
N SER A 145 4.81 -48.26 19.44
CA SER A 145 3.43 -48.37 18.91
C SER A 145 2.95 -47.10 18.19
N THR A 146 3.71 -46.02 18.26
CA THR A 146 3.43 -44.74 17.60
C THR A 146 4.49 -44.48 16.55
N ALA A 147 4.05 -44.34 15.29
CA ALA A 147 4.89 -44.01 14.16
C ALA A 147 4.97 -42.49 13.95
N TYR A 148 6.18 -41.94 13.91
CA TYR A 148 6.43 -40.56 13.49
C TYR A 148 6.92 -40.57 12.05
N LEU A 149 6.07 -40.13 11.14
CA LEU A 149 6.32 -40.16 9.70
C LEU A 149 6.74 -38.79 9.19
N GLY A 150 7.74 -38.76 8.31
CA GLY A 150 8.22 -37.57 7.60
C GLY A 150 8.28 -37.80 6.09
N VAL A 151 7.97 -36.78 5.30
CA VAL A 151 8.13 -36.82 3.84
C VAL A 151 8.68 -35.49 3.33
N ALA A 152 9.55 -35.54 2.33
CA ALA A 152 10.10 -34.37 1.68
C ALA A 152 10.01 -34.50 0.15
N SER A 153 9.75 -33.38 -0.51
CA SER A 153 9.80 -33.26 -1.97
C SER A 153 10.18 -31.84 -2.36
N ASN A 154 11.05 -31.70 -3.36
CA ASN A 154 11.41 -30.42 -3.94
C ASN A 154 11.04 -30.33 -5.43
N ALA A 155 10.71 -29.11 -5.85
CA ALA A 155 10.38 -28.80 -7.24
C ALA A 155 10.86 -27.39 -7.60
N VAL A 156 11.16 -27.19 -8.88
CA VAL A 156 11.37 -25.87 -9.48
C VAL A 156 10.14 -25.52 -10.29
N THR A 157 9.50 -24.41 -9.95
CA THR A 157 8.35 -23.88 -10.69
C THR A 157 8.84 -22.99 -11.81
N TYR A 158 8.42 -23.35 -13.02
CA TYR A 158 8.61 -22.60 -14.24
C TYR A 158 7.38 -21.74 -14.53
N TYR A 159 7.61 -20.56 -15.10
CA TYR A 159 6.58 -19.60 -15.49
C TYR A 159 6.74 -19.21 -16.95
N LYS A 160 5.62 -18.98 -17.63
CA LYS A 160 5.62 -18.52 -19.03
C LYS A 160 4.74 -17.30 -19.21
N GLY A 161 5.24 -16.35 -20.00
CA GLY A 161 4.52 -15.13 -20.34
C GLY A 161 4.33 -14.18 -19.16
N SER A 162 3.42 -13.24 -19.35
CA SER A 162 2.97 -12.26 -18.36
C SER A 162 1.49 -11.94 -18.59
N ALA A 163 0.85 -11.21 -17.68
CA ALA A 163 -0.55 -10.79 -17.86
C ALA A 163 -0.77 -10.06 -19.19
N LEU A 164 0.22 -9.32 -19.68
CA LEU A 164 0.15 -8.64 -20.97
C LEU A 164 0.20 -9.62 -22.16
N SER A 165 1.02 -10.67 -22.11
CA SER A 165 1.06 -11.66 -23.20
C SER A 165 -0.19 -12.54 -23.19
N HIS A 166 -0.66 -12.94 -22.01
CA HIS A 166 -1.85 -13.78 -21.85
C HIS A 166 -3.13 -13.17 -22.45
N LEU A 167 -3.20 -11.83 -22.56
CA LEU A 167 -4.32 -11.15 -23.22
C LEU A 167 -4.37 -11.36 -24.74
N PHE A 168 -3.23 -11.66 -25.37
CA PHE A 168 -3.10 -11.70 -26.83
C PHE A 168 -2.75 -13.09 -27.37
N THR A 169 -2.34 -14.03 -26.51
CA THR A 169 -1.90 -15.37 -26.94
C THR A 169 -2.63 -16.47 -26.20
N THR A 170 -3.01 -17.53 -26.94
CA THR A 170 -3.39 -18.81 -26.33
C THR A 170 -2.13 -19.64 -26.18
N GLU A 171 -1.57 -19.68 -24.97
CA GLU A 171 -0.26 -20.31 -24.75
C GLU A 171 -0.38 -21.85 -24.70
N MET A 172 0.52 -22.54 -25.42
CA MET A 172 0.71 -23.98 -25.30
C MET A 172 1.24 -24.32 -23.90
N ARG A 173 0.53 -25.22 -23.20
CA ARG A 173 0.84 -25.62 -21.83
C ARG A 173 1.83 -26.78 -21.81
N ALA A 174 2.78 -26.72 -20.87
CA ALA A 174 3.69 -27.82 -20.59
C ALA A 174 2.93 -29.06 -20.09
N ASN A 175 3.47 -30.25 -20.39
CA ASN A 175 2.97 -31.53 -19.90
C ASN A 175 3.91 -32.10 -18.82
N ALA A 176 3.45 -33.09 -18.06
CA ALA A 176 4.21 -33.70 -16.96
C ALA A 176 5.48 -34.48 -17.39
N SER A 177 5.67 -34.72 -18.69
CA SER A 177 6.84 -35.44 -19.21
C SER A 177 7.97 -34.50 -19.68
N MET A 178 7.72 -33.20 -19.76
CA MET A 178 8.71 -32.24 -20.25
C MET A 178 9.82 -32.00 -19.22
N GLN A 179 11.06 -32.07 -19.69
CA GLN A 179 12.27 -31.74 -18.94
C GLN A 179 12.69 -30.28 -19.17
N ASP A 180 13.71 -29.84 -18.45
CA ASP A 180 14.20 -28.45 -18.46
C ASP A 180 14.46 -27.90 -19.88
N ASP A 181 15.14 -28.67 -20.73
CA ASP A 181 15.50 -28.30 -22.10
C ASP A 181 14.27 -27.97 -22.96
N VAL A 182 13.26 -28.83 -22.90
CA VAL A 182 12.00 -28.64 -23.63
C VAL A 182 11.21 -27.48 -23.05
N LEU A 183 11.16 -27.34 -21.72
CA LEU A 183 10.47 -26.22 -21.06
C LEU A 183 11.05 -24.86 -21.50
N GLN A 184 12.37 -24.72 -21.47
CA GLN A 184 13.04 -23.50 -21.93
C GLN A 184 12.79 -23.24 -23.41
N SER A 185 12.81 -24.28 -24.26
CA SER A 185 12.49 -24.14 -25.69
C SER A 185 11.06 -23.64 -25.94
N LEU A 186 10.13 -23.95 -25.04
CA LEU A 186 8.74 -23.48 -25.07
C LEU A 186 8.55 -22.09 -24.45
N GLY A 187 9.62 -21.44 -23.99
CA GLY A 187 9.62 -20.11 -23.38
C GLY A 187 9.27 -20.08 -21.88
N TYR A 188 9.34 -21.23 -21.20
CA TYR A 188 9.23 -21.28 -19.75
C TYR A 188 10.57 -20.90 -19.10
N ALA A 189 10.51 -20.09 -18.04
CA ALA A 189 11.68 -19.72 -17.25
C ALA A 189 11.55 -20.21 -15.80
N PRO A 190 12.62 -20.75 -15.19
CA PRO A 190 12.60 -21.17 -13.79
C PRO A 190 12.52 -19.93 -12.87
N GLY A 191 11.46 -19.83 -12.07
CA GLY A 191 11.18 -18.61 -11.28
C GLY A 191 10.96 -18.84 -9.77
N ARG A 192 10.96 -20.08 -9.30
CA ARG A 192 10.85 -20.39 -7.86
C ARG A 192 11.34 -21.80 -7.58
N THR A 193 12.16 -21.97 -6.55
CA THR A 193 12.43 -23.29 -5.97
C THR A 193 11.58 -23.46 -4.72
N GLY A 194 10.90 -24.59 -4.59
CA GLY A 194 10.11 -24.93 -3.40
C GLY A 194 10.51 -26.30 -2.89
N THR A 195 10.64 -26.43 -1.56
CA THR A 195 10.87 -27.73 -0.91
C THR A 195 9.82 -27.93 0.17
N ASP A 196 8.92 -28.87 -0.01
CA ASP A 196 7.82 -29.18 0.92
C ASP A 196 8.26 -30.37 1.80
N MET A 197 8.27 -30.16 3.11
CA MET A 197 8.52 -31.17 4.12
C MET A 197 7.29 -31.26 5.04
N ARG A 198 6.81 -32.47 5.28
CA ARG A 198 5.68 -32.72 6.18
C ARG A 198 6.06 -33.70 7.26
N LEU A 199 5.73 -33.37 8.50
CA LEU A 199 6.05 -34.16 9.70
C LEU A 199 4.77 -34.44 10.47
N THR A 200 4.52 -35.69 10.82
CA THR A 200 3.29 -36.08 11.53
C THR A 200 3.42 -35.93 13.06
N THR A 201 2.31 -35.76 13.76
CA THR A 201 2.26 -35.64 15.23
C THR A 201 2.41 -36.96 15.99
N GLY A 202 2.62 -38.06 15.26
CA GLY A 202 2.58 -39.42 15.77
C GLY A 202 1.28 -40.12 15.34
N VAL A 203 1.41 -41.35 14.85
CA VAL A 203 0.30 -42.17 14.34
C VAL A 203 0.29 -43.49 15.11
N SER A 204 -0.78 -43.77 15.84
CA SER A 204 -0.93 -45.06 16.52
C SER A 204 -1.22 -46.18 15.52
N VAL A 205 -0.41 -47.24 15.53
CA VAL A 205 -0.51 -48.37 14.59
C VAL A 205 -0.90 -49.64 15.36
N ALA A 206 -1.87 -50.40 14.83
CA ALA A 206 -2.27 -51.69 15.37
C ALA A 206 -1.52 -52.86 14.70
N ASN A 207 -1.27 -53.94 15.46
CA ASN A 207 -0.50 -55.11 15.03
C ASN A 207 -1.27 -56.06 14.11
N HIS A 208 -1.70 -55.56 12.94
CA HIS A 208 -2.29 -56.40 11.93
C HIS A 208 -2.18 -55.80 10.52
N SER A 209 -2.12 -56.68 9.53
CA SER A 209 -2.08 -56.36 8.10
C SER A 209 -3.43 -55.97 7.48
N ARG A 210 -4.47 -55.77 8.30
CA ARG A 210 -5.74 -55.19 7.83
C ARG A 210 -5.63 -53.69 7.68
N LEU A 211 -6.38 -53.13 6.73
CA LEU A 211 -6.53 -51.70 6.53
C LEU A 211 -7.04 -51.00 7.80
N GLN A 212 -6.33 -49.95 8.19
CA GLN A 212 -6.60 -49.13 9.37
C GLN A 212 -6.87 -47.69 8.93
N SER A 213 -8.03 -47.14 9.29
CA SER A 213 -8.36 -45.74 9.05
C SER A 213 -8.05 -44.93 10.28
N THR A 214 -7.23 -43.88 10.14
CA THR A 214 -6.86 -43.01 11.24
C THR A 214 -6.86 -41.54 10.82
N ARG A 215 -6.95 -40.67 11.82
CA ARG A 215 -6.82 -39.22 11.65
C ARG A 215 -5.40 -38.82 12.04
N ILE A 216 -4.66 -38.28 11.09
CA ILE A 216 -3.24 -37.92 11.27
C ILE A 216 -3.13 -36.40 11.33
N GLY A 217 -2.61 -35.87 12.44
CA GLY A 217 -2.18 -34.48 12.50
C GLY A 217 -0.80 -34.33 11.87
N PHE A 218 -0.59 -33.28 11.07
CA PHE A 218 0.70 -33.02 10.42
C PHE A 218 1.08 -31.53 10.48
N PHE A 219 2.38 -31.29 10.52
CA PHE A 219 3.01 -30.00 10.30
C PHE A 219 3.61 -29.95 8.90
N LYS A 220 3.51 -28.79 8.27
CA LYS A 220 4.08 -28.48 6.96
C LYS A 220 5.15 -27.42 7.12
N LEU A 221 6.31 -27.67 6.55
CA LEU A 221 7.38 -26.71 6.34
C LEU A 221 7.63 -26.63 4.84
N PHE A 222 7.27 -25.52 4.23
CA PHE A 222 7.42 -25.31 2.79
C PHE A 222 8.26 -24.07 2.49
N PRO A 223 9.60 -24.12 2.72
CA PRO A 223 10.52 -23.11 2.23
C PRO A 223 10.42 -22.92 0.72
N LYS A 224 10.25 -21.65 0.33
CA LYS A 224 10.26 -21.19 -1.06
C LYS A 224 11.38 -20.18 -1.23
N SER A 225 12.13 -20.29 -2.32
CA SER A 225 13.14 -19.30 -2.68
C SER A 225 12.91 -18.80 -4.10
N PHE A 226 13.21 -17.52 -4.32
CA PHE A 226 12.98 -16.80 -5.58
C PHE A 226 14.29 -16.55 -6.34
N CYS A 227 15.41 -17.05 -5.83
CA CYS A 227 16.66 -17.21 -6.55
C CYS A 227 17.42 -18.41 -5.99
N THR A 228 18.32 -19.03 -6.76
CA THR A 228 19.16 -20.10 -6.23
C THR A 228 20.10 -19.54 -5.14
N GLY A 229 19.99 -20.05 -3.91
CA GLY A 229 20.80 -19.61 -2.76
C GLY A 229 20.28 -18.39 -1.99
N CYS A 230 19.18 -17.76 -2.44
CA CYS A 230 18.53 -16.70 -1.66
C CYS A 230 17.91 -17.25 -0.37
N SER A 231 17.83 -16.40 0.66
CA SER A 231 17.11 -16.71 1.90
C SER A 231 15.67 -17.16 1.58
N PRO A 232 15.26 -18.36 2.05
CA PRO A 232 13.92 -18.84 1.78
C PRO A 232 12.88 -18.04 2.57
N VAL A 233 11.64 -18.06 2.07
CA VAL A 233 10.43 -17.58 2.75
C VAL A 233 9.50 -18.77 3.01
N PRO A 234 9.67 -19.45 4.15
CA PRO A 234 8.87 -20.62 4.51
C PRO A 234 7.39 -20.33 4.77
N GLU A 235 6.53 -21.11 4.12
CA GLU A 235 5.15 -21.29 4.53
C GLU A 235 5.08 -22.42 5.57
N LEU A 236 4.40 -22.14 6.67
CA LEU A 236 4.17 -23.08 7.77
C LEU A 236 2.71 -23.49 7.80
N GLY A 237 2.45 -24.75 8.12
CA GLY A 237 1.09 -25.28 8.18
C GLY A 237 0.91 -26.30 9.29
N PHE A 238 -0.32 -26.40 9.80
CA PHE A 238 -0.73 -27.46 10.71
C PHE A 238 -2.17 -27.86 10.41
N GLY A 239 -2.38 -29.14 10.16
CA GLY A 239 -3.65 -29.67 9.68
C GLY A 239 -3.89 -31.12 10.04
N HIS A 240 -5.00 -31.65 9.55
CA HIS A 240 -5.40 -33.04 9.75
C HIS A 240 -5.72 -33.71 8.43
N CYS A 241 -5.26 -34.96 8.29
CA CYS A 241 -5.57 -35.84 7.17
C CYS A 241 -6.37 -37.04 7.66
N ARG A 242 -7.24 -37.58 6.80
CA ARG A 242 -7.77 -38.93 6.95
C ARG A 242 -6.94 -39.85 6.10
N ALA A 243 -6.28 -40.82 6.73
CA ALA A 243 -5.42 -41.75 6.04
C ALA A 243 -5.85 -43.19 6.31
N THR A 244 -5.62 -44.04 5.33
CA THR A 244 -5.74 -45.49 5.45
C THR A 244 -4.36 -46.11 5.34
N MET A 245 -3.99 -46.94 6.29
CA MET A 245 -2.67 -47.55 6.37
C MET A 245 -2.74 -49.07 6.56
N VAL A 246 -1.68 -49.76 6.16
CA VAL A 246 -1.47 -51.20 6.34
C VAL A 246 -0.10 -51.41 6.96
N TYR A 247 -0.03 -52.21 8.01
CA TYR A 247 1.23 -52.59 8.65
C TYR A 247 1.61 -54.02 8.29
N ASP A 248 2.84 -54.21 7.81
CA ASP A 248 3.43 -55.53 7.57
C ASP A 248 4.55 -55.78 8.59
N ASP A 249 4.28 -56.67 9.56
CA ASP A 249 5.24 -57.04 10.60
C ASP A 249 6.43 -57.85 10.07
N ALA A 250 6.25 -58.62 8.98
CA ALA A 250 7.33 -59.40 8.39
C ALA A 250 8.33 -58.51 7.65
N ALA A 251 7.82 -57.51 6.92
CA ALA A 251 8.63 -56.53 6.20
C ALA A 251 9.11 -55.36 7.09
N LYS A 252 8.52 -55.18 8.28
CA LYS A 252 8.74 -54.01 9.15
C LYS A 252 8.48 -52.70 8.42
N THR A 253 7.35 -52.67 7.69
CA THR A 253 6.92 -51.53 6.90
C THR A 253 5.50 -51.08 7.24
N LEU A 254 5.28 -49.78 7.17
CA LEU A 254 3.98 -49.16 7.25
C LEU A 254 3.67 -48.50 5.91
N GLU A 255 2.66 -48.99 5.21
CA GLU A 255 2.21 -48.42 3.94
C GLU A 255 1.01 -47.51 4.18
N LEU A 256 1.13 -46.23 3.81
CA LEU A 256 0.01 -45.30 3.75
C LEU A 256 -0.64 -45.41 2.36
N VAL A 257 -1.71 -46.20 2.25
CA VAL A 257 -2.39 -46.51 0.98
C VAL A 257 -3.17 -45.31 0.43
N SER A 258 -3.81 -44.54 1.31
CA SER A 258 -4.50 -43.31 0.93
C SER A 258 -4.40 -42.27 2.02
N SER A 259 -4.35 -41.00 1.62
CA SER A 259 -4.33 -39.86 2.54
C SER A 259 -5.02 -38.69 1.87
N VAL A 260 -6.11 -38.23 2.47
CA VAL A 260 -6.94 -37.14 1.96
C VAL A 260 -7.15 -36.09 3.04
N ASN A 261 -7.41 -34.85 2.62
CA ASN A 261 -7.73 -33.75 3.52
C ASN A 261 -8.95 -34.11 4.38
N ASP A 262 -8.85 -33.85 5.70
CA ASP A 262 -10.03 -33.91 6.58
C ASP A 262 -10.87 -32.64 6.38
N VAL A 263 -11.71 -32.66 5.35
CA VAL A 263 -12.49 -31.50 4.88
C VAL A 263 -13.33 -30.91 6.01
N GLY A 264 -13.27 -29.58 6.15
CA GLY A 264 -13.94 -28.82 7.22
C GLY A 264 -13.16 -28.74 8.53
N SER A 265 -12.07 -29.49 8.70
CA SER A 265 -11.16 -29.32 9.83
C SER A 265 -10.39 -28.00 9.75
N VAL A 266 -9.87 -27.52 10.87
CA VAL A 266 -9.08 -26.28 10.91
C VAL A 266 -7.66 -26.55 10.42
N TYR A 267 -7.22 -25.73 9.45
CA TYR A 267 -5.85 -25.64 8.98
C TYR A 267 -5.24 -24.31 9.43
N LYS A 268 -4.23 -24.37 10.30
CA LYS A 268 -3.48 -23.19 10.74
C LYS A 268 -2.36 -22.89 9.74
N VAL A 269 -2.17 -21.61 9.42
CA VAL A 269 -1.16 -21.15 8.46
C VAL A 269 -0.26 -20.12 9.12
N GLY A 270 1.05 -20.29 8.96
CA GLY A 270 2.08 -19.35 9.38
C GLY A 270 3.06 -19.04 8.25
N LEU A 271 3.88 -18.03 8.46
CA LEU A 271 4.96 -17.64 7.56
C LEU A 271 6.20 -17.25 8.34
N LEU A 272 7.36 -17.54 7.78
CA LEU A 272 8.63 -16.94 8.20
C LEU A 272 9.00 -15.86 7.20
N LEU A 273 8.99 -14.61 7.65
CA LEU A 273 9.35 -13.45 6.82
C LEU A 273 10.75 -12.96 7.19
N PRO A 274 11.62 -12.64 6.23
CA PRO A 274 12.95 -12.12 6.53
C PRO A 274 12.86 -10.75 7.21
N GLN A 275 13.56 -10.61 8.32
CA GLN A 275 13.81 -9.35 9.00
C GLN A 275 15.08 -8.73 8.42
N SER A 276 14.89 -7.74 7.54
CA SER A 276 15.99 -6.97 6.96
C SER A 276 16.05 -5.56 7.56
N ALA A 277 17.20 -4.89 7.41
CA ALA A 277 17.34 -3.48 7.75
C ALA A 277 16.27 -2.60 7.04
N PHE A 278 15.86 -2.97 5.82
CA PHE A 278 14.79 -2.29 5.09
C PHE A 278 13.42 -2.47 5.76
N SER A 279 13.08 -3.69 6.21
CA SER A 279 11.83 -3.94 6.94
C SER A 279 11.78 -3.16 8.26
N SER A 280 12.89 -3.14 9.01
CA SER A 280 13.00 -2.35 10.24
C SER A 280 12.88 -0.85 9.95
N ALA A 281 13.59 -0.35 8.93
CA ALA A 281 13.51 1.05 8.50
C ALA A 281 12.10 1.46 8.09
N SER A 282 11.34 0.57 7.42
CA SER A 282 9.94 0.83 7.06
C SER A 282 9.09 1.23 8.26
N HIS A 283 9.23 0.51 9.39
CA HIS A 283 8.46 0.81 10.60
C HIS A 283 8.78 2.20 11.16
N TYR A 284 10.07 2.56 11.25
CA TYR A 284 10.48 3.88 11.73
C TYR A 284 10.03 5.00 10.80
N VAL A 285 10.19 4.84 9.49
CA VAL A 285 9.80 5.82 8.47
C VAL A 285 8.29 6.06 8.50
N LYS A 286 7.47 5.00 8.59
CA LYS A 286 6.01 5.12 8.74
C LYS A 286 5.62 5.80 10.05
N ALA A 287 6.28 5.45 11.17
CA ALA A 287 6.02 6.08 12.46
C ALA A 287 6.31 7.59 12.45
N VAL A 288 7.45 7.99 11.87
CA VAL A 288 7.80 9.41 11.68
C VAL A 288 6.75 10.10 10.80
N ALA A 289 6.33 9.49 9.68
CA ALA A 289 5.28 10.05 8.83
C ALA A 289 3.99 10.30 9.63
N ILE A 290 3.53 9.33 10.41
CA ILE A 290 2.31 9.45 11.24
C ILE A 290 2.46 10.58 12.27
N LEU A 291 3.62 10.72 12.92
CA LEU A 291 3.87 11.82 13.86
C LEU A 291 3.79 13.19 13.18
N PHE A 292 4.35 13.35 11.98
CA PHE A 292 4.23 14.59 11.20
C PHE A 292 2.78 14.86 10.77
N ALA A 293 2.04 13.83 10.35
CA ALA A 293 0.63 13.99 9.99
C ALA A 293 -0.23 14.42 11.18
N VAL A 294 -0.12 13.73 12.31
CA VAL A 294 -0.93 14.03 13.50
C VAL A 294 -0.51 15.37 14.10
N GLY A 295 0.79 15.61 14.29
CA GLY A 295 1.31 16.86 14.85
C GLY A 295 0.95 18.07 13.98
N GLY A 296 1.23 18.00 12.68
CA GLY A 296 0.90 19.08 11.74
C GLY A 296 -0.61 19.29 11.60
N TYR A 297 -1.42 18.22 11.61
CA TYR A 297 -2.88 18.37 11.59
C TYR A 297 -3.40 19.03 12.86
N LEU A 298 -2.93 18.64 14.04
CA LEU A 298 -3.31 19.25 15.32
C LEU A 298 -2.93 20.74 15.35
N ALA A 299 -1.75 21.10 14.82
CA ALA A 299 -1.37 22.49 14.64
C ALA A 299 -2.36 23.25 13.73
N SER A 300 -2.80 22.64 12.62
CA SER A 300 -3.76 23.24 11.70
C SER A 300 -5.17 23.44 12.29
N ARG A 301 -5.49 22.83 13.45
CA ARG A 301 -6.77 23.05 14.15
C ARG A 301 -6.83 24.43 14.80
N ARG A 302 -5.68 25.05 15.06
CA ARG A 302 -5.58 26.45 15.49
C ARG A 302 -5.23 27.32 14.29
N THR A 303 -5.60 28.59 14.38
CA THR A 303 -5.33 29.53 13.29
C THR A 303 -3.85 29.90 13.30
N VAL A 304 -3.13 29.50 12.25
CA VAL A 304 -1.71 29.83 12.09
C VAL A 304 -1.56 31.32 11.77
N GLN A 305 -0.56 31.98 12.36
CA GLN A 305 -0.23 33.37 12.06
C GLN A 305 0.26 33.51 10.62
N TRP A 306 -0.05 34.64 9.97
CA TRP A 306 0.48 34.94 8.65
C TRP A 306 1.99 35.12 8.76
N ALA A 307 2.75 34.30 8.03
CA ALA A 307 4.19 34.29 8.09
C ALA A 307 4.76 35.29 7.08
N ASP A 308 5.78 36.04 7.51
CA ASP A 308 6.59 36.88 6.63
C ASP A 308 7.92 36.18 6.39
N PHE A 309 8.33 36.07 5.13
CA PHE A 309 9.65 35.57 4.77
C PHE A 309 10.43 36.77 4.23
N GLU A 310 11.12 37.46 5.14
CA GLU A 310 12.13 38.44 4.73
C GLU A 310 13.20 37.69 3.94
N SER A 311 13.33 38.01 2.64
CA SER A 311 14.29 37.41 1.69
C SER A 311 15.76 37.51 2.14
N LEU A 312 16.04 38.29 3.20
CA LEU A 312 17.36 38.55 3.75
C LEU A 312 17.73 37.65 4.95
N LYS A 313 16.78 36.92 5.56
CA LYS A 313 17.06 36.04 6.71
C LYS A 313 17.18 34.58 6.28
N LEU A 314 18.40 34.04 6.36
CA LEU A 314 18.64 32.61 6.19
C LEU A 314 18.02 31.84 7.37
N ASP A 315 16.87 31.20 7.13
CA ASP A 315 16.22 30.32 8.09
C ASP A 315 17.00 29.01 8.26
N SER A 316 17.25 28.61 9.51
CA SER A 316 17.88 27.31 9.81
C SER A 316 16.93 26.14 9.50
N ILE A 317 17.49 24.97 9.21
CA ILE A 317 16.70 23.75 8.96
C ILE A 317 15.81 23.41 10.18
N PHE A 318 16.34 23.62 11.39
CA PHE A 318 15.59 23.41 12.62
C PHE A 318 14.40 24.37 12.75
N SER A 319 14.55 25.65 12.38
CA SER A 319 13.43 26.60 12.43
C SER A 319 12.33 26.21 11.45
N LYS A 320 12.69 25.69 10.27
CA LYS A 320 11.73 25.15 9.29
C LYS A 320 10.96 23.95 9.84
N ILE A 321 11.66 22.94 10.38
CA ILE A 321 11.02 21.76 10.99
C ILE A 321 10.08 22.19 12.13
N LEU A 322 10.53 23.09 12.99
CA LEU A 322 9.72 23.59 14.09
C LEU A 322 8.47 24.33 13.58
N ARG A 323 8.57 25.13 12.52
CA ARG A 323 7.41 25.79 11.90
C ARG A 323 6.47 24.81 11.21
N THR A 324 6.98 23.70 10.67
CA THR A 324 6.16 22.63 10.08
C THR A 324 5.33 21.88 11.12
N ILE A 325 5.84 21.67 12.34
CA ILE A 325 5.10 20.90 13.36
C ILE A 325 4.37 21.81 14.35
N SER A 326 4.97 22.93 14.72
CA SER A 326 4.49 23.85 15.76
C SER A 326 4.64 25.32 15.29
N PRO A 327 3.83 25.76 14.32
CA PRO A 327 3.82 27.15 13.90
C PRO A 327 3.32 28.09 15.01
N LYS A 328 3.62 29.38 14.88
CA LYS A 328 2.97 30.40 15.73
C LYS A 328 1.48 30.44 15.40
N TYR A 329 0.63 30.40 16.42
CA TYR A 329 -0.82 30.35 16.22
C TYR A 329 -1.55 31.36 17.10
N PHE A 330 -2.75 31.74 16.64
CA PHE A 330 -3.76 32.36 17.48
C PHE A 330 -4.69 31.28 18.05
N PRO A 331 -5.20 31.43 19.28
CA PRO A 331 -6.02 30.43 19.95
C PRO A 331 -7.44 30.26 19.36
N TYR A 332 -7.67 30.68 18.12
CA TYR A 332 -8.94 30.53 17.41
C TYR A 332 -8.96 29.25 16.57
N PRO A 333 -10.10 28.54 16.47
CA PRO A 333 -10.21 27.34 15.66
C PRO A 333 -10.07 27.66 14.17
N SER A 334 -9.36 26.80 13.44
CA SER A 334 -9.30 26.82 11.98
C SER A 334 -9.89 25.52 11.43
N LEU A 335 -10.76 25.66 10.42
CA LEU A 335 -11.41 24.56 9.70
C LEU A 335 -10.92 24.50 8.24
N ALA A 336 -9.66 24.90 8.01
CA ALA A 336 -9.12 25.04 6.67
C ALA A 336 -8.93 23.69 5.95
N LEU A 337 -8.48 22.67 6.67
CA LEU A 337 -8.18 21.34 6.13
C LEU A 337 -8.84 20.25 6.97
N ARG A 338 -9.34 19.22 6.28
CA ARG A 338 -9.67 17.92 6.88
C ARG A 338 -8.39 17.07 7.01
N PHE A 339 -8.42 16.05 7.87
CA PHE A 339 -7.25 15.20 8.14
C PHE A 339 -6.77 14.45 6.89
N ASP A 340 -7.70 13.86 6.14
CA ASP A 340 -7.42 13.20 4.87
C ASP A 340 -6.75 14.13 3.85
N MET A 341 -7.27 15.35 3.68
CA MET A 341 -6.69 16.36 2.79
C MET A 341 -5.27 16.75 3.19
N PHE A 342 -5.04 16.87 4.50
CA PHE A 342 -3.73 17.19 5.04
C PHE A 342 -2.73 16.10 4.69
N CYS A 343 -3.08 14.83 4.93
CA CYS A 343 -2.23 13.68 4.66
C CYS A 343 -1.92 13.53 3.16
N TYR A 344 -2.94 13.55 2.28
CA TYR A 344 -2.74 13.30 0.85
C TYR A 344 -2.02 14.43 0.12
N ASN A 345 -2.16 15.67 0.58
CA ASN A 345 -1.45 16.79 -0.04
C ASN A 345 -0.07 17.06 0.58
N SER A 346 0.21 16.62 1.81
CA SER A 346 1.52 16.83 2.41
C SER A 346 2.59 15.96 1.72
N ASP A 347 3.63 16.62 1.18
CA ASP A 347 4.77 15.95 0.55
C ASP A 347 5.51 15.08 1.56
N ILE A 348 5.80 15.63 2.74
CA ILE A 348 6.48 14.90 3.82
C ILE A 348 5.70 13.61 4.12
N PHE A 349 4.40 13.71 4.38
CA PHE A 349 3.63 12.51 4.71
C PHE A 349 3.62 11.49 3.58
N VAL A 350 3.25 11.90 2.36
CA VAL A 350 3.11 10.99 1.23
C VAL A 350 4.44 10.31 0.87
N PHE A 351 5.54 11.06 0.81
CA PHE A 351 6.84 10.49 0.45
C PHE A 351 7.38 9.55 1.52
N PHE A 352 7.38 9.96 2.79
CA PHE A 352 7.84 9.08 3.87
C PHE A 352 6.96 7.81 3.93
N PHE A 353 5.64 7.94 3.87
CA PHE A 353 4.76 6.78 3.93
C PHE A 353 4.95 5.86 2.71
N ALA A 354 5.04 6.40 1.49
CA ALA A 354 5.28 5.61 0.28
C ALA A 354 6.65 4.91 0.29
N ILE A 355 7.71 5.58 0.76
CA ILE A 355 9.02 4.96 0.97
C ILE A 355 8.91 3.81 1.96
N GLY A 356 8.24 4.02 3.10
CA GLY A 356 7.98 2.96 4.06
C GLY A 356 7.24 1.77 3.44
N VAL A 357 6.23 2.00 2.61
CA VAL A 357 5.52 0.93 1.88
C VAL A 357 6.44 0.18 0.92
N LEU A 358 7.30 0.88 0.15
CA LEU A 358 8.23 0.26 -0.80
C LEU A 358 9.27 -0.61 -0.09
N LEU A 359 9.80 -0.15 1.04
CA LEU A 359 10.79 -0.88 1.84
C LEU A 359 10.24 -2.20 2.43
N ASP A 360 8.92 -2.28 2.61
CA ASP A 360 8.22 -3.44 3.19
C ASP A 360 7.35 -4.18 2.15
N MET A 361 7.57 -3.89 0.86
CA MET A 361 6.72 -4.41 -0.22
C MET A 361 6.82 -5.93 -0.34
N SER A 362 8.02 -6.50 -0.19
CA SER A 362 8.24 -7.94 -0.31
C SER A 362 7.43 -8.72 0.73
N ASN A 363 7.60 -8.40 2.01
CA ASN A 363 6.90 -9.03 3.13
C ASN A 363 5.38 -8.87 3.01
N CYS A 364 4.92 -7.68 2.62
CA CYS A 364 3.51 -7.40 2.34
C CYS A 364 2.93 -8.34 1.27
N LEU A 365 3.61 -8.48 0.13
CA LEU A 365 3.15 -9.32 -0.99
C LEU A 365 3.14 -10.81 -0.65
N TYR A 366 4.15 -11.31 0.08
CA TYR A 366 4.18 -12.70 0.54
C TYR A 366 2.98 -13.02 1.43
N PHE A 367 2.73 -12.16 2.42
CA PHE A 367 1.61 -12.33 3.34
C PHE A 367 0.26 -12.25 2.62
N LEU A 368 0.06 -11.25 1.77
CA LEU A 368 -1.16 -11.07 0.98
C LEU A 368 -1.47 -12.28 0.12
N ARG A 369 -0.46 -12.85 -0.55
CA ARG A 369 -0.61 -14.03 -1.39
C ARG A 369 -1.15 -15.23 -0.59
N VAL A 370 -0.49 -15.54 0.52
CA VAL A 370 -0.83 -16.71 1.34
C VAL A 370 -2.21 -16.53 1.99
N MET A 371 -2.49 -15.33 2.51
CA MET A 371 -3.82 -14.99 3.03
C MET A 371 -4.91 -15.19 1.97
N ASN A 372 -4.71 -14.67 0.76
CA ASN A 372 -5.69 -14.78 -0.31
C ASN A 372 -5.88 -16.22 -0.79
N LEU A 373 -4.81 -17.01 -0.89
CA LEU A 373 -4.88 -18.41 -1.30
C LEU A 373 -5.79 -19.23 -0.37
N TYR A 374 -5.58 -19.12 0.95
CA TYR A 374 -6.35 -19.91 1.92
C TYR A 374 -7.73 -19.30 2.25
N ASN A 375 -7.92 -17.99 2.09
CA ASN A 375 -9.21 -17.33 2.30
C ASN A 375 -10.16 -17.43 1.10
N ALA A 376 -9.68 -17.86 -0.08
CA ALA A 376 -10.50 -17.91 -1.30
C ALA A 376 -11.66 -18.92 -1.22
N ASP A 377 -11.43 -20.09 -0.62
CA ASP A 377 -12.44 -21.17 -0.53
C ASP A 377 -13.55 -20.85 0.47
N ALA A 378 -13.19 -20.24 1.61
CA ALA A 378 -14.11 -19.90 2.68
C ALA A 378 -13.82 -18.48 3.20
N PRO A 379 -14.28 -17.44 2.47
CA PRO A 379 -13.97 -16.06 2.79
C PRO A 379 -14.49 -15.66 4.17
N SER A 380 -13.59 -15.23 5.05
CA SER A 380 -13.95 -14.63 6.34
C SER A 380 -13.86 -13.11 6.27
N PHE A 381 -14.79 -12.43 6.94
CA PHE A 381 -14.80 -10.96 7.00
C PHE A 381 -13.53 -10.39 7.63
N ARG A 382 -12.98 -11.05 8.66
CA ARG A 382 -11.76 -10.63 9.35
C ARG A 382 -10.56 -10.59 8.39
N TYR A 383 -10.35 -11.67 7.64
CA TYR A 383 -9.24 -11.76 6.70
C TYR A 383 -9.42 -10.82 5.51
N LEU A 384 -10.66 -10.62 5.07
CA LEU A 384 -10.99 -9.66 4.02
C LEU A 384 -10.60 -8.22 4.42
N VAL A 385 -10.97 -7.78 5.62
CA VAL A 385 -10.59 -6.44 6.14
C VAL A 385 -9.08 -6.29 6.24
N GLN A 386 -8.37 -7.34 6.66
CA GLN A 386 -6.92 -7.34 6.76
C GLN A 386 -6.24 -7.23 5.38
N THR A 387 -6.73 -7.99 4.39
CA THR A 387 -6.28 -7.88 2.99
C THR A 387 -6.53 -6.47 2.44
N TYR A 388 -7.71 -5.89 2.68
CA TYR A 388 -7.99 -4.51 2.26
C TYR A 388 -7.06 -3.50 2.93
N ALA A 389 -6.80 -3.64 4.23
CA ALA A 389 -5.86 -2.77 4.95
C ALA A 389 -4.45 -2.81 4.33
N LEU A 390 -3.94 -3.99 3.97
CA LEU A 390 -2.65 -4.15 3.30
C LEU A 390 -2.65 -3.58 1.88
N THR A 391 -3.68 -3.85 1.08
CA THR A 391 -3.77 -3.32 -0.30
C THR A 391 -3.93 -1.80 -0.36
N MET A 392 -4.50 -1.17 0.68
CA MET A 392 -4.54 0.29 0.80
C MET A 392 -3.16 0.94 0.85
N ARG A 393 -2.09 0.19 1.17
CA ARG A 393 -0.71 0.68 1.09
C ARG A 393 -0.35 1.17 -0.32
N PHE A 394 -0.88 0.53 -1.36
CA PHE A 394 -0.63 0.90 -2.76
C PHE A 394 -1.20 2.29 -3.11
N LEU A 395 -2.20 2.78 -2.38
CA LEU A 395 -2.75 4.12 -2.60
C LEU A 395 -1.70 5.21 -2.39
N TRP A 396 -0.80 5.02 -1.42
CA TRP A 396 0.27 5.97 -1.14
C TRP A 396 1.30 6.02 -2.26
N ILE A 397 1.53 4.91 -2.94
CA ILE A 397 2.37 4.87 -4.15
C ILE A 397 1.70 5.67 -5.27
N ASN A 398 0.40 5.52 -5.50
CA ASN A 398 -0.35 6.36 -6.45
C ASN A 398 -0.18 7.87 -6.14
N CYS A 399 -0.38 8.26 -4.88
CA CYS A 399 -0.20 9.64 -4.45
C CYS A 399 1.23 10.15 -4.69
N ALA A 400 2.24 9.33 -4.35
CA ALA A 400 3.64 9.67 -4.56
C ALA A 400 3.97 9.81 -6.05
N VAL A 401 3.48 8.91 -6.90
CA VAL A 401 3.66 8.98 -8.36
C VAL A 401 3.07 10.27 -8.92
N LEU A 402 1.84 10.65 -8.54
CA LEU A 402 1.25 11.93 -8.98
C LEU A 402 2.11 13.12 -8.58
N LYS A 403 2.61 13.15 -7.34
CA LYS A 403 3.50 14.22 -6.87
C LYS A 403 4.82 14.25 -7.65
N VAL A 404 5.47 13.10 -7.85
CA VAL A 404 6.69 12.99 -8.67
C VAL A 404 6.44 13.47 -10.09
N LEU A 405 5.31 13.10 -10.71
CA LEU A 405 4.96 13.57 -12.04
C LEU A 405 4.81 15.10 -12.08
N LYS A 406 4.22 15.73 -11.06
CA LYS A 406 4.17 17.21 -10.96
C LYS A 406 5.56 17.81 -10.80
N LEU A 407 6.41 17.24 -9.96
CA LEU A 407 7.79 17.70 -9.76
C LEU A 407 8.60 17.61 -11.07
N ILE A 408 8.57 16.45 -11.73
CA ILE A 408 9.27 16.23 -13.00
C ILE A 408 8.70 17.15 -14.08
N TRP A 409 7.38 17.27 -14.18
CA TRP A 409 6.77 18.16 -15.16
C TRP A 409 7.18 19.61 -14.90
N ASN A 410 7.26 20.07 -13.65
CA ASN A 410 7.76 21.42 -13.36
C ASN A 410 9.22 21.64 -13.77
N LEU A 411 10.07 20.61 -13.71
CA LEU A 411 11.47 20.70 -14.15
C LEU A 411 11.63 20.69 -15.67
N VAL A 412 10.78 19.95 -16.38
CA VAL A 412 10.85 19.79 -17.85
C VAL A 412 10.02 20.83 -18.60
N SER A 413 8.95 21.33 -17.98
CA SER A 413 8.01 22.28 -18.57
C SER A 413 8.67 23.62 -18.84
N THR A 414 8.44 24.16 -20.04
CA THR A 414 8.83 25.52 -20.43
C THR A 414 7.83 26.58 -19.95
N SER A 415 6.82 26.19 -19.16
CA SER A 415 5.81 27.10 -18.61
C SER A 415 6.47 28.22 -17.80
N SER A 416 6.42 29.43 -18.32
CA SER A 416 6.99 30.61 -17.66
C SER A 416 5.99 31.25 -16.69
N TYR A 417 4.71 30.88 -16.78
CA TYR A 417 3.65 31.44 -15.95
C TYR A 417 2.75 30.35 -15.37
N ASN A 418 2.19 30.69 -14.21
CA ASN A 418 1.14 29.91 -13.56
C ASN A 418 -0.07 29.71 -14.54
N GLY A 419 -0.66 28.52 -14.62
CA GLY A 419 -1.86 28.26 -15.43
C GLY A 419 -1.65 27.93 -16.91
N GLU A 420 -0.42 27.99 -17.44
CA GLU A 420 -0.18 27.68 -18.86
C GLU A 420 -0.12 26.18 -19.17
N SER A 421 0.28 25.35 -18.20
CA SER A 421 0.45 23.91 -18.41
C SER A 421 -0.84 23.11 -18.26
N MET A 422 -1.35 22.59 -19.38
CA MET A 422 -2.49 21.66 -19.38
C MET A 422 -2.18 20.34 -18.66
N ILE A 423 -0.95 19.84 -18.77
CA ILE A 423 -0.53 18.60 -18.11
C ILE A 423 -0.52 18.79 -16.59
N MET A 424 -0.04 19.92 -16.10
CA MET A 424 -0.03 20.21 -14.67
C MET A 424 -1.46 20.25 -14.09
N ARG A 425 -2.42 20.79 -14.86
CA ARG A 425 -3.85 20.69 -14.50
C ARG A 425 -4.31 19.25 -14.38
N TYR A 426 -3.95 18.40 -15.35
CA TYR A 426 -4.39 17.01 -15.44
C TYR A 426 -3.88 16.10 -14.33
N LEU A 427 -2.78 16.48 -13.66
CA LEU A 427 -2.17 15.72 -12.56
C LEU A 427 -2.82 16.02 -11.18
N ASN A 428 -4.05 16.50 -11.15
CA ASN A 428 -4.78 16.79 -9.92
C ASN A 428 -6.17 16.13 -9.95
N LEU A 429 -6.69 15.81 -8.76
CA LEU A 429 -8.04 15.30 -8.57
C LEU A 429 -8.90 16.36 -7.88
N THR A 430 -10.18 16.41 -8.25
CA THR A 430 -11.14 17.34 -7.66
C THR A 430 -11.38 17.02 -6.19
N SER A 431 -11.46 15.73 -5.84
CA SER A 431 -11.92 15.25 -4.52
C SER A 431 -11.16 14.02 -4.03
N VAL A 432 -11.24 13.76 -2.72
CA VAL A 432 -10.71 12.51 -2.13
C VAL A 432 -11.51 11.29 -2.61
N THR A 433 -12.79 11.42 -2.97
CA THR A 433 -13.57 10.29 -3.49
C THR A 433 -12.99 9.74 -4.79
N SER A 434 -12.50 10.61 -5.68
CA SER A 434 -11.83 10.19 -6.92
C SER A 434 -10.55 9.42 -6.60
N LEU A 435 -9.82 9.84 -5.56
CA LEU A 435 -8.64 9.12 -5.08
C LEU A 435 -9.02 7.74 -4.52
N TYR A 436 -10.07 7.64 -3.71
CA TYR A 436 -10.55 6.36 -3.17
C TYR A 436 -11.09 5.43 -4.24
N ALA A 437 -11.67 5.95 -5.33
CA ALA A 437 -12.03 5.14 -6.48
C ALA A 437 -10.81 4.42 -7.09
N SER A 438 -9.63 5.05 -7.07
CA SER A 438 -8.39 4.39 -7.51
C SER A 438 -8.00 3.19 -6.64
N ALA A 439 -8.37 3.18 -5.36
CA ALA A 439 -8.06 2.09 -4.43
C ALA A 439 -8.82 0.80 -4.79
N LEU A 440 -10.01 0.90 -5.39
CA LEU A 440 -10.79 -0.27 -5.80
C LEU A 440 -10.03 -1.15 -6.79
N MET A 441 -9.29 -0.54 -7.72
CA MET A 441 -8.47 -1.26 -8.68
C MET A 441 -7.19 -1.81 -8.04
N LEU A 442 -6.63 -1.11 -7.05
CA LEU A 442 -5.42 -1.53 -6.33
C LEU A 442 -5.63 -2.78 -5.46
N VAL A 443 -6.85 -3.03 -5.01
CA VAL A 443 -7.23 -4.29 -4.33
C VAL A 443 -6.96 -5.51 -5.21
N TYR A 444 -7.00 -5.35 -6.53
CA TYR A 444 -6.74 -6.43 -7.49
C TYR A 444 -5.26 -6.62 -7.83
N VAL A 445 -4.33 -5.87 -7.21
CA VAL A 445 -2.88 -6.08 -7.45
C VAL A 445 -2.43 -7.51 -7.12
N PRO A 446 -2.76 -8.11 -5.96
CA PRO A 446 -2.38 -9.50 -5.68
C PRO A 446 -2.94 -10.53 -6.69
N PRO A 447 -4.26 -10.57 -7.01
CA PRO A 447 -4.76 -11.51 -8.00
C PRO A 447 -4.23 -11.22 -9.41
N TYR A 448 -3.86 -9.98 -9.73
CA TYR A 448 -3.21 -9.66 -11.00
C TYR A 448 -1.79 -10.23 -11.12
N ILE A 449 -1.04 -10.30 -10.02
CA ILE A 449 0.26 -11.01 -9.96
C ILE A 449 0.04 -12.52 -10.16
N GLU A 450 -0.98 -13.12 -9.53
CA GLU A 450 -1.32 -14.53 -9.76
C GLU A 450 -1.73 -14.78 -11.22
N TYR A 451 -2.52 -13.90 -11.81
CA TYR A 451 -2.89 -13.99 -13.23
C TYR A 451 -1.67 -13.92 -14.15
N THR A 452 -0.74 -13.00 -13.86
CA THR A 452 0.54 -12.88 -14.58
C THR A 452 1.34 -14.18 -14.56
N ASN A 453 1.22 -14.93 -13.46
CA ASN A 453 1.93 -16.17 -13.23
C ASN A 453 1.00 -17.40 -13.34
N SER A 454 -0.09 -17.31 -14.10
CA SER A 454 -1.10 -18.38 -14.18
C SER A 454 -0.66 -19.58 -15.01
N VAL A 455 0.28 -19.38 -15.94
CA VAL A 455 0.85 -20.44 -16.78
C VAL A 455 2.13 -20.95 -16.13
N THR A 456 2.01 -22.03 -15.37
CA THR A 456 3.12 -22.61 -14.60
C THR A 456 3.30 -24.10 -14.84
N HIS A 457 4.51 -24.59 -14.54
CA HIS A 457 4.82 -26.01 -14.50
C HIS A 457 5.81 -26.31 -13.38
N ASP A 458 5.54 -27.32 -12.56
CA ASP A 458 6.44 -27.74 -11.48
C ASP A 458 7.28 -28.94 -11.94
N LEU A 459 8.58 -28.74 -12.12
CA LEU A 459 9.53 -29.81 -12.41
C LEU A 459 10.05 -30.40 -11.10
N ASN A 460 9.86 -31.70 -10.89
CA ASN A 460 10.18 -32.38 -9.64
C ASN A 460 11.57 -33.05 -9.69
N GLN A 461 12.26 -33.14 -8.55
CA GLN A 461 13.53 -33.88 -8.44
C GLN A 461 13.42 -35.34 -8.88
N LYS A 462 12.24 -35.96 -8.72
CA LYS A 462 11.97 -37.33 -9.14
C LYS A 462 11.97 -37.52 -10.66
N THR A 463 11.70 -36.46 -11.43
CA THR A 463 11.67 -36.53 -12.90
C THR A 463 13.03 -36.19 -13.50
N GLN A 464 13.74 -35.22 -12.92
CA GLN A 464 15.06 -34.79 -13.35
C GLN A 464 15.81 -34.18 -12.16
N PRO A 465 17.14 -34.40 -12.02
CA PRO A 465 17.94 -33.71 -11.03
C PRO A 465 17.84 -32.18 -11.17
N LEU A 466 17.45 -31.49 -10.10
CA LEU A 466 17.25 -30.03 -10.11
C LEU A 466 18.52 -29.22 -9.81
N ASP A 467 19.63 -29.87 -9.46
CA ASP A 467 20.87 -29.20 -9.04
C ASP A 467 21.52 -28.37 -10.17
N GLU A 468 21.26 -28.69 -11.44
CA GLU A 468 21.78 -27.97 -12.60
C GLU A 468 20.94 -26.73 -12.96
N ILE A 469 19.73 -26.62 -12.40
CA ILE A 469 18.75 -25.59 -12.76
C ILE A 469 18.94 -24.38 -11.85
N HIS A 470 19.18 -23.22 -12.48
CA HIS A 470 19.41 -21.96 -11.79
C HIS A 470 18.17 -21.07 -11.87
N VAL A 471 17.63 -20.70 -10.70
CA VAL A 471 16.55 -19.70 -10.60
C VAL A 471 17.17 -18.32 -10.54
N VAL A 472 16.93 -17.52 -11.57
CA VAL A 472 17.37 -16.13 -11.65
C VAL A 472 16.33 -15.22 -11.01
N ALA A 473 16.77 -14.29 -10.17
CA ALA A 473 15.86 -13.39 -9.45
C ALA A 473 14.92 -12.60 -10.38
N PHE A 474 15.38 -12.13 -11.54
CA PHE A 474 14.54 -11.37 -12.47
C PHE A 474 13.38 -12.17 -13.08
N GLU A 475 13.57 -13.47 -13.28
CA GLU A 475 12.52 -14.39 -13.76
C GLU A 475 11.61 -14.91 -12.63
N SER A 476 11.88 -14.47 -11.39
CA SER A 476 11.14 -14.92 -10.22
C SER A 476 9.71 -14.43 -10.18
N PHE A 477 8.87 -15.16 -9.44
CA PHE A 477 7.43 -14.92 -9.30
C PHE A 477 7.03 -13.44 -9.13
N TYR A 478 7.76 -12.68 -8.30
CA TYR A 478 7.40 -11.27 -8.03
C TYR A 478 8.06 -10.30 -9.01
N LEU A 479 9.35 -10.46 -9.31
CA LEU A 479 10.08 -9.50 -10.15
C LEU A 479 9.63 -9.52 -11.61
N ARG A 480 9.30 -10.71 -12.16
CA ARG A 480 8.75 -10.83 -13.51
C ARG A 480 7.41 -10.11 -13.68
N ALA A 481 6.64 -9.96 -12.60
CA ALA A 481 5.34 -9.31 -12.63
C ALA A 481 5.41 -7.78 -12.51
N VAL A 482 6.57 -7.22 -12.13
CA VAL A 482 6.75 -5.77 -11.93
C VAL A 482 6.36 -4.96 -13.16
N PRO A 483 6.80 -5.28 -14.41
CA PRO A 483 6.40 -4.51 -15.58
C PRO A 483 4.88 -4.48 -15.80
N ALA A 484 4.21 -5.63 -15.67
CA ALA A 484 2.76 -5.73 -15.83
C ALA A 484 2.03 -4.91 -14.73
N VAL A 485 2.52 -4.97 -13.49
CA VAL A 485 1.99 -4.20 -12.36
C VAL A 485 2.20 -2.70 -12.57
N LEU A 486 3.37 -2.25 -13.05
CA LEU A 486 3.61 -0.84 -13.38
C LEU A 486 2.63 -0.32 -14.44
N VAL A 487 2.33 -1.11 -15.47
CA VAL A 487 1.30 -0.78 -16.46
C VAL A 487 -0.08 -0.67 -15.81
N LEU A 488 -0.43 -1.60 -14.91
CA LEU A 488 -1.68 -1.53 -14.13
C LEU A 488 -1.79 -0.23 -13.33
N PHE A 489 -0.73 0.15 -12.61
CA PHE A 489 -0.67 1.41 -11.86
C PHE A 489 -0.82 2.64 -12.77
N ALA A 490 -0.15 2.66 -13.92
CA ALA A 490 -0.24 3.76 -14.88
C ALA A 490 -1.66 3.88 -15.45
N ILE A 491 -2.27 2.77 -15.88
CA ILE A 491 -3.64 2.74 -16.38
C ILE A 491 -4.63 3.21 -15.30
N ASN A 492 -4.47 2.73 -14.05
CA ASN A 492 -5.32 3.16 -12.93
C ASN A 492 -5.32 4.68 -12.77
N LEU A 493 -4.12 5.28 -12.71
CA LEU A 493 -3.98 6.73 -12.56
C LEU A 493 -4.58 7.48 -13.76
N VAL A 494 -4.26 7.07 -15.00
CA VAL A 494 -4.77 7.72 -16.20
C VAL A 494 -6.29 7.67 -16.28
N VAL A 495 -6.89 6.51 -15.99
CA VAL A 495 -8.35 6.31 -16.02
C VAL A 495 -9.03 7.16 -14.95
N ILE A 496 -8.51 7.19 -13.73
CA ILE A 496 -9.10 7.96 -12.64
C ILE A 496 -8.98 9.47 -12.86
N LEU A 497 -7.82 9.95 -13.34
CA LEU A 497 -7.66 11.35 -13.72
C LEU A 497 -8.58 11.73 -14.89
N ALA A 498 -8.70 10.86 -15.91
CA ALA A 498 -9.60 11.08 -17.04
C ALA A 498 -11.05 11.19 -16.56
N ALA A 499 -11.49 10.22 -15.77
CA ALA A 499 -12.83 10.19 -15.22
C ALA A 499 -13.12 11.44 -14.37
N ASP A 500 -12.20 11.86 -13.49
CA ASP A 500 -12.36 13.08 -12.68
C ASP A 500 -12.48 14.33 -13.57
N HIS A 501 -11.58 14.52 -14.53
CA HIS A 501 -11.61 15.68 -15.42
C HIS A 501 -12.82 15.72 -16.36
N LEU A 502 -13.32 14.55 -16.79
CA LEU A 502 -14.53 14.45 -17.62
C LEU A 502 -15.80 14.73 -16.80
N LEU A 503 -15.94 14.08 -15.64
CA LEU A 503 -17.12 14.24 -14.78
C LEU A 503 -17.21 15.64 -14.18
N TYR A 504 -16.08 16.23 -13.79
CA TYR A 504 -16.01 17.56 -13.18
C TYR A 504 -15.52 18.65 -14.14
N TYR A 505 -15.65 18.45 -15.46
CA TYR A 505 -15.14 19.38 -16.48
C TYR A 505 -15.52 20.85 -16.21
N LYS A 506 -16.80 21.13 -15.93
CA LYS A 506 -17.30 22.48 -15.64
C LYS A 506 -16.68 23.08 -14.39
N SER A 507 -16.47 22.27 -13.35
CA SER A 507 -15.80 22.70 -12.12
C SER A 507 -14.36 23.10 -12.43
N TRP A 508 -13.62 22.27 -13.16
CA TRP A 508 -12.24 22.57 -13.54
C TRP A 508 -12.11 23.85 -14.38
N GLN A 509 -13.07 24.17 -15.25
CA GLN A 509 -13.06 25.43 -16.01
C GLN A 509 -13.21 26.67 -15.11
N LEU A 510 -13.89 26.51 -13.99
CA LEU A 510 -14.12 27.58 -13.02
C LEU A 510 -12.94 27.70 -12.05
N VAL A 511 -12.45 26.57 -11.52
CA VAL A 511 -11.35 26.53 -10.56
C VAL A 511 -10.05 27.12 -11.16
N VAL A 512 -9.77 26.87 -12.43
CA VAL A 512 -8.56 27.37 -13.11
C VAL A 512 -8.55 28.89 -13.27
N LYS A 513 -9.67 29.60 -13.04
CA LYS A 513 -9.72 31.06 -13.14
C LYS A 513 -9.39 31.78 -11.84
N ASN A 514 -9.38 31.09 -10.70
CA ASN A 514 -9.16 31.69 -9.40
C ASN A 514 -7.66 31.72 -9.05
N SER A 515 -7.14 32.84 -8.53
CA SER A 515 -5.70 32.96 -8.22
C SER A 515 -5.19 31.92 -7.23
N LEU A 516 -5.87 31.72 -6.09
CA LEU A 516 -5.47 30.72 -5.08
C LEU A 516 -5.50 29.30 -5.65
N ALA A 517 -6.55 28.98 -6.41
CA ALA A 517 -6.68 27.67 -7.02
C ALA A 517 -5.58 27.41 -8.07
N ARG A 518 -5.19 28.44 -8.83
CA ARG A 518 -4.08 28.31 -9.76
C ARG A 518 -2.75 28.07 -9.04
N GLN A 519 -2.50 28.75 -7.91
CA GLN A 519 -1.32 28.46 -7.08
C GLN A 519 -1.31 26.99 -6.62
N ALA A 520 -2.45 26.48 -6.15
CA ALA A 520 -2.59 25.09 -5.74
C ALA A 520 -2.33 24.09 -6.90
N ILE A 521 -2.97 24.32 -8.06
CA ILE A 521 -2.98 23.36 -9.17
C ILE A 521 -1.68 23.38 -9.95
N PHE A 522 -1.19 24.57 -10.33
CA PHE A 522 -0.09 24.71 -11.28
C PHE A 522 1.22 25.11 -10.62
N ASN A 523 1.18 25.72 -9.42
CA ASN A 523 2.37 26.24 -8.74
C ASN A 523 2.73 25.47 -7.47
N SER A 524 2.18 24.27 -7.28
CA SER A 524 2.46 23.44 -6.11
C SER A 524 2.39 21.95 -6.42
N SER A 525 3.00 21.12 -5.57
CA SER A 525 2.88 19.65 -5.58
C SER A 525 1.59 19.11 -4.96
N SER A 526 0.62 19.97 -4.58
CA SER A 526 -0.71 19.54 -4.15
C SER A 526 -1.37 18.68 -5.23
N ILE A 527 -2.11 17.62 -4.88
CA ILE A 527 -2.75 16.72 -5.85
C ILE A 527 -4.27 16.67 -5.69
N LEU A 528 -4.83 17.15 -4.58
CA LEU A 528 -6.27 17.24 -4.33
C LEU A 528 -6.71 18.69 -4.18
N CYS A 529 -7.90 19.03 -4.70
CA CYS A 529 -8.40 20.41 -4.75
C CYS A 529 -9.65 20.69 -3.87
N ASP A 530 -10.12 19.74 -3.07
CA ASP A 530 -11.41 19.87 -2.34
C ASP A 530 -11.42 21.00 -1.28
N TYR A 531 -10.26 21.37 -0.75
CA TYR A 531 -10.10 22.54 0.14
C TYR A 531 -10.28 23.88 -0.59
N LEU A 532 -10.48 23.88 -1.91
CA LEU A 532 -10.86 25.04 -2.73
C LEU A 532 -12.37 25.08 -2.99
N SER A 533 -13.17 24.31 -2.24
CA SER A 533 -14.63 24.38 -2.33
C SER A 533 -15.17 25.78 -2.03
N GLY A 534 -16.15 26.20 -2.84
CA GLY A 534 -16.81 27.51 -2.74
C GLY A 534 -16.35 28.55 -3.77
N ILE A 535 -15.60 28.17 -4.81
CA ILE A 535 -15.33 29.07 -5.94
C ILE A 535 -16.62 29.17 -6.78
N GLU A 536 -17.03 30.39 -7.06
CA GLU A 536 -18.22 30.73 -7.82
C GLU A 536 -17.86 31.62 -9.02
N PRO A 537 -18.66 31.64 -10.10
CA PRO A 537 -18.43 32.58 -11.19
C PRO A 537 -18.63 34.01 -10.69
N ASP A 538 -17.74 34.92 -11.08
CA ASP A 538 -17.88 36.34 -10.73
C ASP A 538 -19.04 36.93 -11.56
N LEU A 539 -20.13 37.32 -10.89
CA LEU A 539 -21.35 37.85 -11.52
C LEU A 539 -21.26 39.37 -11.80
N SER A 540 -20.14 40.02 -11.48
CA SER A 540 -19.97 41.45 -11.78
C SER A 540 -19.91 41.70 -13.29
N ALA A 541 -20.64 42.73 -13.75
CA ALA A 541 -20.82 43.03 -15.17
C ALA A 541 -19.47 43.17 -15.90
N GLY A 542 -19.19 42.26 -16.84
CA GLY A 542 -17.97 42.25 -17.65
C GLY A 542 -16.84 41.33 -17.17
N SER A 543 -16.94 40.72 -15.98
CA SER A 543 -15.95 39.78 -15.45
C SER A 543 -16.21 38.36 -15.95
N LYS A 544 -15.23 37.76 -16.65
CA LYS A 544 -15.22 36.30 -16.96
C LYS A 544 -14.50 35.49 -15.87
N GLY A 545 -14.22 36.09 -14.71
CA GLY A 545 -13.43 35.54 -13.61
C GLY A 545 -14.20 34.61 -12.68
N SER A 546 -13.53 34.15 -11.62
CA SER A 546 -14.12 33.29 -10.59
C SER A 546 -13.70 33.78 -9.21
N MET A 547 -14.64 33.88 -8.29
CA MET A 547 -14.40 34.44 -6.96
C MET A 547 -14.50 33.37 -5.87
N LEU A 548 -13.62 33.46 -4.89
CA LEU A 548 -13.65 32.66 -3.66
C LEU A 548 -13.73 33.58 -2.46
N ILE A 549 -14.84 33.52 -1.73
CA ILE A 549 -15.01 34.23 -0.46
C ILE A 549 -14.43 33.35 0.65
N CYS A 550 -13.30 33.78 1.22
CA CYS A 550 -12.59 33.04 2.25
C CYS A 550 -12.45 33.86 3.53
N LYS A 551 -12.52 33.21 4.69
CA LYS A 551 -12.23 33.85 5.97
C LYS A 551 -10.72 34.01 6.15
N ALA A 552 -10.29 35.12 6.73
CA ALA A 552 -8.87 35.42 6.91
C ALA A 552 -8.12 34.31 7.67
N ARG A 553 -8.77 33.71 8.68
CA ARG A 553 -8.24 32.58 9.47
C ARG A 553 -7.98 31.33 8.63
N ARG A 554 -8.91 30.98 7.72
CA ARG A 554 -8.78 29.83 6.80
C ARG A 554 -7.61 30.07 5.86
N LEU A 555 -7.56 31.23 5.23
CA LEU A 555 -6.51 31.57 4.26
C LEU A 555 -5.11 31.59 4.91
N SER A 556 -4.98 32.07 6.14
CA SER A 556 -3.71 32.02 6.88
C SER A 556 -3.20 30.59 7.14
N THR A 557 -4.13 29.69 7.50
CA THR A 557 -3.78 28.29 7.73
C THR A 557 -3.39 27.59 6.41
N LEU A 558 -4.06 27.95 5.31
CA LEU A 558 -3.69 27.45 3.97
C LEU A 558 -2.32 27.96 3.54
N GLN A 559 -2.00 29.24 3.78
CA GLN A 559 -0.68 29.80 3.48
C GLN A 559 0.43 28.99 4.17
N TRP A 560 0.30 28.76 5.48
CA TRP A 560 1.25 27.92 6.22
C TRP A 560 1.38 26.51 5.64
N PHE A 561 0.26 25.87 5.28
CA PHE A 561 0.27 24.52 4.72
C PHE A 561 1.02 24.48 3.38
N PHE A 562 0.74 25.41 2.46
CA PHE A 562 1.47 25.50 1.20
C PHE A 562 2.96 25.68 1.43
N MET A 563 3.35 26.55 2.35
CA MET A 563 4.75 26.89 2.54
C MET A 563 5.57 25.85 3.31
N ASN A 564 4.93 24.98 4.10
CA ASN A 564 5.64 24.05 4.99
C ASN A 564 5.38 22.56 4.71
N HIS A 565 4.27 22.22 4.05
CA HIS A 565 3.88 20.83 3.76
C HIS A 565 3.86 20.49 2.27
N VAL A 566 3.94 21.48 1.39
CA VAL A 566 3.86 21.31 -0.07
C VAL A 566 5.08 21.98 -0.71
N THR A 567 5.57 21.42 -1.80
CA THR A 567 6.61 22.03 -2.62
C THR A 567 5.96 23.01 -3.57
N CYS A 568 6.20 24.30 -3.35
CA CYS A 568 5.74 25.36 -4.24
C CYS A 568 6.79 25.64 -5.34
N PHE A 569 6.37 25.96 -6.57
CA PHE A 569 7.27 26.01 -7.74
C PHE A 569 7.84 27.40 -8.07
N GLY A 570 7.15 28.47 -7.70
CA GLY A 570 7.62 29.86 -7.84
C GLY A 570 7.27 30.49 -9.18
N LEU A 571 6.30 29.93 -9.90
CA LEU A 571 5.86 30.46 -11.19
C LEU A 571 5.11 31.79 -11.01
N PRO A 572 5.51 32.85 -11.73
CA PRO A 572 4.85 34.14 -11.64
C PRO A 572 3.46 34.12 -12.28
N GLU A 573 2.61 35.02 -11.80
CA GLU A 573 1.24 35.18 -12.28
C GLU A 573 1.20 36.04 -13.56
N LYS A 574 0.71 35.48 -14.67
CA LYS A 574 0.70 36.14 -16.00
C LYS A 574 -0.06 37.46 -16.01
N GLU A 575 -1.24 37.48 -15.38
CA GLU A 575 -2.09 38.67 -15.30
C GLU A 575 -1.45 39.80 -14.49
N LEU A 576 -0.58 39.46 -13.55
CA LEU A 576 0.03 40.40 -12.62
C LEU A 576 1.05 41.30 -13.34
N ARG A 577 1.84 40.75 -14.26
CA ARG A 577 2.72 41.56 -15.14
C ARG A 577 1.92 42.45 -16.08
N ALA A 578 0.84 41.94 -16.67
CA ALA A 578 -0.01 42.70 -17.58
C ALA A 578 -0.69 43.86 -16.85
N LYS A 579 -1.31 43.60 -15.70
CA LYS A 579 -1.95 44.62 -14.86
C LYS A 579 -0.93 45.63 -14.31
N LYS A 580 0.26 45.19 -13.87
CA LYS A 580 1.32 46.11 -13.42
C LYS A 580 1.80 47.04 -14.55
N LYS A 581 1.93 46.54 -15.78
CA LYS A 581 2.23 47.38 -16.96
C LYS A 581 1.11 48.38 -17.26
N MET A 582 -0.16 47.97 -17.18
CA MET A 582 -1.32 48.86 -17.41
C MET A 582 -1.46 49.94 -16.32
N LEU A 583 -1.22 49.59 -15.05
CA LEU A 583 -1.18 50.55 -13.94
C LEU A 583 -0.04 51.55 -14.06
N GLN A 584 1.10 51.14 -14.65
CA GLN A 584 2.22 52.05 -14.94
C GLN A 584 1.99 52.97 -16.15
N THR A 585 1.12 52.58 -17.09
CA THR A 585 0.77 53.41 -18.28
C THR A 585 -0.44 54.32 -18.05
N SER A 586 -1.23 54.05 -17.01
CA SER A 586 -2.42 54.85 -16.67
C SER A 586 -2.08 55.83 -15.55
N SER A 587 -1.57 57.01 -15.90
CA SER A 587 -1.40 58.10 -14.95
C SER A 587 -2.76 58.67 -14.53
N VAL A 588 -3.08 58.57 -13.23
CA VAL A 588 -4.04 59.38 -12.46
C VAL A 588 -5.52 59.30 -12.88
N THR A 589 -6.34 58.60 -12.09
CA THR A 589 -7.50 59.24 -11.41
C THR A 589 -7.85 58.45 -10.15
N THR A 590 -7.46 58.97 -8.99
CA THR A 590 -7.98 58.54 -7.68
C THR A 590 -9.43 58.97 -7.56
N THR A 591 -10.35 58.00 -7.63
CA THR A 591 -11.70 58.16 -7.08
C THR A 591 -11.80 57.32 -5.82
N THR A 592 -11.56 57.98 -4.69
CA THR A 592 -12.03 57.56 -3.38
C THR A 592 -13.56 57.58 -3.41
N THR A 593 -14.18 56.42 -3.57
CA THR A 593 -15.57 56.21 -3.13
C THR A 593 -15.63 54.88 -2.41
N ASP A 594 -15.94 54.99 -1.12
CA ASP A 594 -16.17 53.90 -0.19
C ASP A 594 -17.23 52.95 -0.71
N ASP A 595 -16.86 51.67 -0.84
CA ASP A 595 -17.70 50.60 -0.32
C ASP A 595 -16.79 49.53 0.30
N LEU A 596 -16.65 49.64 1.62
CA LEU A 596 -15.71 48.93 2.50
C LEU A 596 -15.95 47.41 2.63
N THR A 597 -16.71 46.77 1.73
CA THR A 597 -17.21 45.41 1.95
C THR A 597 -16.64 44.30 1.05
N SER A 598 -15.92 44.59 -0.05
CA SER A 598 -15.12 43.53 -0.70
C SER A 598 -14.00 44.03 -1.63
N VAL A 599 -12.83 44.35 -1.07
CA VAL A 599 -11.61 44.52 -1.88
C VAL A 599 -11.23 43.15 -2.47
N LYS A 600 -11.24 43.02 -3.79
CA LYS A 600 -10.80 41.80 -4.50
C LYS A 600 -9.28 41.67 -4.34
N CYS A 601 -8.82 40.61 -3.70
CA CYS A 601 -7.42 40.29 -3.49
C CYS A 601 -6.96 39.17 -4.44
N MET A 602 -5.65 39.04 -4.64
CA MET A 602 -5.03 38.02 -5.48
C MET A 602 -3.96 37.27 -4.69
N VAL A 603 -3.98 35.93 -4.73
CA VAL A 603 -2.92 35.10 -4.13
C VAL A 603 -1.85 34.81 -5.17
N VAL A 604 -0.61 35.13 -4.82
CA VAL A 604 0.52 35.09 -5.76
C VAL A 604 1.70 34.42 -5.09
N GLN A 605 2.61 33.90 -5.89
CA GLN A 605 3.84 33.32 -5.40
C GLN A 605 5.03 34.07 -5.99
N ASP A 606 6.04 34.33 -5.17
CA ASP A 606 7.31 34.90 -5.64
C ASP A 606 8.26 33.81 -6.20
N ASN A 607 9.38 34.25 -6.76
CA ASN A 607 10.41 33.34 -7.27
C ASN A 607 11.09 32.53 -6.14
N ASP A 608 11.06 33.04 -4.90
CA ASP A 608 11.59 32.38 -3.70
C ASP A 608 10.60 31.36 -3.10
N ARG A 609 9.48 31.16 -3.79
CA ARG A 609 8.42 30.19 -3.52
C ARG A 609 7.52 30.51 -2.31
N ASN A 610 7.51 31.77 -1.90
CA ASN A 610 6.64 32.27 -0.83
C ASN A 610 5.29 32.73 -1.36
N VAL A 611 4.24 32.49 -0.58
CA VAL A 611 2.86 32.83 -0.93
C VAL A 611 2.49 34.18 -0.31
N HIS A 612 2.12 35.12 -1.17
CA HIS A 612 1.77 36.50 -0.86
C HIS A 612 0.31 36.82 -1.19
N LEU A 613 -0.23 37.85 -0.56
CA LEU A 613 -1.60 38.31 -0.79
C LEU A 613 -1.58 39.76 -1.25
N LEU A 614 -1.94 39.98 -2.51
CA LEU A 614 -2.01 41.32 -3.08
C LEU A 614 -3.41 41.91 -2.97
N ASP A 615 -3.48 43.21 -2.75
CA ASP A 615 -4.73 43.98 -2.82
C ASP A 615 -5.14 44.34 -4.26
N ALA A 616 -6.19 45.15 -4.39
CA ALA A 616 -6.69 45.59 -5.69
C ALA A 616 -5.70 46.48 -6.47
N GLN A 617 -4.74 47.11 -5.78
CA GLN A 617 -3.66 47.93 -6.36
C GLN A 617 -2.41 47.10 -6.68
N LEU A 618 -2.45 45.78 -6.47
CA LEU A 618 -1.32 44.87 -6.58
C LEU A 618 -0.20 45.15 -5.57
N ALA A 619 -0.53 45.84 -4.47
CA ALA A 619 0.38 46.03 -3.35
C ALA A 619 0.28 44.83 -2.40
N ASP A 620 1.41 44.42 -1.84
CA ASP A 620 1.46 43.30 -0.92
C ASP A 620 0.86 43.69 0.44
N ILE A 621 -0.04 42.86 0.95
CA ILE A 621 -0.68 43.10 2.24
C ILE A 621 0.27 42.65 3.34
N THR A 622 0.81 43.62 4.07
CA THR A 622 1.77 43.34 5.14
C THR A 622 1.19 42.39 6.21
N PRO A 623 2.02 41.52 6.82
CA PRO A 623 1.55 40.57 7.81
C PRO A 623 0.87 41.22 9.00
N LEU A 624 1.28 42.43 9.40
CA LEU A 624 0.64 43.16 10.50
C LEU A 624 -0.84 43.43 10.16
N VAL A 625 -1.10 43.98 8.98
CA VAL A 625 -2.45 44.28 8.49
C VAL A 625 -3.27 43.00 8.37
N TYR A 626 -2.66 41.93 7.87
CA TYR A 626 -3.36 40.67 7.70
C TYR A 626 -3.62 39.95 9.04
N ASN A 627 -2.70 39.98 9.99
CA ASN A 627 -2.90 39.44 11.34
C ASN A 627 -4.03 40.16 12.08
N ILE A 628 -4.23 41.47 11.86
CA ILE A 628 -5.40 42.20 12.37
C ILE A 628 -6.71 41.65 11.74
N LYS A 629 -6.70 41.38 10.42
CA LYS A 629 -7.83 40.74 9.72
C LYS A 629 -8.12 39.32 10.27
N ILE A 630 -7.10 38.56 10.64
CA ILE A 630 -7.22 37.24 11.27
C ILE A 630 -7.90 37.34 12.65
N LEU A 631 -7.48 38.30 13.48
CA LEU A 631 -8.08 38.54 14.80
C LEU A 631 -9.58 38.85 14.67
N LYS A 632 -9.95 39.70 13.71
CA LYS A 632 -11.34 40.10 13.41
C LYS A 632 -12.13 39.08 12.56
N ASP A 633 -11.49 38.03 12.06
CA ASP A 633 -12.06 37.03 11.15
C ASP A 633 -12.79 37.62 9.94
N THR A 634 -12.17 38.63 9.33
CA THR A 634 -12.76 39.33 8.18
C THR A 634 -12.81 38.42 6.95
N THR A 635 -13.74 38.72 6.05
CA THR A 635 -13.84 38.06 4.75
C THR A 635 -12.87 38.68 3.76
N VAL A 636 -12.20 37.82 3.00
CA VAL A 636 -11.31 38.17 1.89
C VAL A 636 -11.91 37.57 0.63
N VAL A 637 -12.11 38.40 -0.39
CA VAL A 637 -12.61 37.94 -1.70
C VAL A 637 -11.41 37.74 -2.61
N LEU A 638 -11.15 36.50 -2.99
CA LEU A 638 -10.05 36.15 -3.87
C LEU A 638 -10.57 36.05 -5.30
N HIS A 639 -9.96 36.79 -6.22
CA HIS A 639 -10.23 36.69 -7.65
C HIS A 639 -9.32 35.67 -8.32
#